data_AF-A0A972HBQ5-F1
#
_entry.id   AF-A0A972HBQ5-F1
#
_cell.length_a   1.000
_cell.length_b   1.000
_cell.length_c   1.000
_cell.angle_alpha   90.00
_cell.angle_beta   90.00
_cell.angle_gamma   90.00
#
_symmetry.space_group_name_H-M   'P 1'
#
loop_
_entity.id
_entity.type
_entity.pdbx_description
1 polymer ?
#
loop_
_entity_poly.entity_id
_entity_poly.type
_entity_poly.pdbx_seq_one_letter_code
_entity_poly.pdbx_strand_id
1 'polypeptide(L)'
;MNVVLWIHLLAVAVWTGGLITLAALVPAIRKAGADIEVIRAAARQFGRLSWTAMGLAVVTGLMLANDFGYSLSGSAIGTKVRVVGAMIALAGFHQFTAKKTPPAIRGAIQGVVLVLAVLTFWLAATI
;
A
#
# COMPACT_ATOMS: atom_id res chain seq x y z
N MET A 1 4.54 -16.78 19.23
CA MET A 1 4.04 -15.86 18.19
C MET A 1 4.82 -16.16 16.92
N ASN A 2 4.17 -16.44 15.78
CA ASN A 2 4.86 -16.77 14.53
C ASN A 2 5.59 -15.53 14.00
N VAL A 3 6.91 -15.63 13.78
CA VAL A 3 7.74 -14.53 13.27
C VAL A 3 7.24 -14.00 11.93
N VAL A 4 6.69 -14.87 11.07
CA VAL A 4 6.09 -14.50 9.78
C VAL A 4 4.88 -13.59 9.98
N LEU A 5 4.01 -13.92 10.94
CA LEU A 5 2.85 -13.09 11.28
C LEU A 5 3.29 -11.72 11.82
N TRP A 6 4.29 -11.69 12.69
CA TRP A 6 4.82 -10.42 13.22
C TRP A 6 5.39 -9.53 12.10
N ILE A 7 6.20 -10.10 11.18
CA ILE A 7 6.72 -9.37 10.02
C ILE A 7 5.58 -8.90 9.11
N HIS A 8 4.59 -9.74 8.84
CA HIS A 8 3.43 -9.39 8.01
C HIS A 8 2.69 -8.18 8.56
N LEU A 9 2.35 -8.21 9.86
CA LEU A 9 1.62 -7.12 10.50
C LEU A 9 2.43 -5.82 10.52
N LEU A 10 3.74 -5.89 10.77
CA LEU A 10 4.62 -4.72 10.72
C LEU A 10 4.70 -4.14 9.29
N ALA A 11 4.84 -5.00 8.28
CA ALA A 11 4.90 -4.60 6.89
C ALA A 11 3.60 -3.94 6.42
N VAL A 12 2.46 -4.54 6.76
CA VAL A 12 1.13 -3.99 6.46
C VAL A 12 0.90 -2.66 7.20
N ALA A 13 1.32 -2.54 8.46
CA ALA A 13 1.22 -1.31 9.23
C ALA A 13 2.05 -0.16 8.63
N VAL A 14 3.30 -0.43 8.23
CA VAL A 14 4.17 0.56 7.56
C VAL A 14 3.55 1.01 6.24
N TRP A 15 3.03 0.06 5.46
CA TRP A 15 2.47 0.37 4.16
C TRP A 15 1.17 1.17 4.25
N THR A 16 0.14 0.64 4.92
CA THR A 16 -1.18 1.28 5.02
C THR A 16 -1.15 2.53 5.91
N GLY A 17 -0.46 2.47 7.06
CA GLY A 17 -0.27 3.64 7.92
C GLY A 17 0.49 4.75 7.22
N GLY A 18 1.47 4.40 6.39
CA GLY A 18 2.20 5.33 5.53
C GLY A 18 1.31 6.04 4.51
N LEU A 19 0.43 5.31 3.83
CA LEU A 19 -0.54 5.90 2.88
C LEU A 19 -1.49 6.89 3.58
N ILE A 20 -2.04 6.50 4.74
CA ILE A 20 -2.91 7.38 5.54
C ILE A 20 -2.15 8.65 5.96
N THR A 21 -0.93 8.48 6.46
CA THR A 21 -0.09 9.59 6.91
C THR A 21 0.21 10.55 5.75
N LEU A 22 0.61 10.05 4.58
CA LEU A 22 0.89 10.92 3.44
C LEU A 22 -0.35 11.59 2.86
N ALA A 23 -1.50 10.90 2.87
CA ALA A 23 -2.76 11.49 2.43
C ALA A 23 -3.13 12.73 3.25
N ALA A 24 -2.85 12.73 4.56
CA ALA A 24 -3.06 13.87 5.44
C ALA A 24 -1.92 14.90 5.37
N LEU A 25 -0.67 14.44 5.39
CA LEU A 25 0.50 15.30 5.56
C LEU A 25 0.85 16.08 4.28
N VAL A 26 0.80 15.44 3.11
CA VAL A 26 1.24 16.05 1.84
C VAL A 26 0.44 17.32 1.47
N PRO A 27 -0.90 17.35 1.60
CA PRO A 27 -1.65 18.59 1.39
C PRO A 27 -1.27 19.70 2.38
N ALA A 28 -1.05 19.35 3.66
CA ALA A 28 -0.71 20.31 4.71
C ALA A 28 0.66 20.98 4.45
N ILE A 29 1.70 20.20 4.16
CA ILE A 29 3.03 20.75 3.84
C ILE A 29 3.04 21.56 2.54
N ARG A 30 2.24 21.17 1.54
CA ARG A 30 2.07 21.97 0.31
C ARG A 30 1.42 23.31 0.59
N LYS A 31 0.34 23.32 1.39
CA LYS A 31 -0.36 24.55 1.79
C LYS A 31 0.55 25.50 2.58
N ALA A 32 1.47 24.95 3.38
CA ALA A 32 2.46 25.71 4.13
C ALA A 32 3.60 26.28 3.26
N GLY A 33 3.62 26.04 1.94
CA GLY A 33 4.63 26.59 1.03
C GLY A 33 5.96 25.83 1.02
N ALA A 34 6.00 24.57 1.45
CA ALA A 34 7.22 23.77 1.42
C ALA A 34 7.77 23.60 -0.01
N ASP A 35 9.11 23.62 -0.13
CA ASP A 35 9.81 23.42 -1.40
C ASP A 35 9.41 22.07 -2.05
N ILE A 36 9.08 22.14 -3.33
CA ILE A 36 8.69 20.98 -4.12
C ILE A 36 9.77 19.89 -4.17
N GLU A 37 11.06 20.25 -4.14
CA GLU A 37 12.15 19.27 -4.16
C GLU A 37 12.25 18.51 -2.83
N VAL A 38 11.95 19.16 -1.70
CA VAL A 38 11.85 18.49 -0.39
C VAL A 38 10.69 17.48 -0.40
N ILE A 39 9.52 17.88 -0.91
CA ILE A 39 8.36 16.99 -1.04
C ILE A 39 8.69 15.81 -1.95
N ARG A 40 9.39 16.05 -3.07
CA ARG A 40 9.82 14.99 -3.99
C ARG A 40 10.84 14.05 -3.35
N ALA A 41 11.78 14.55 -2.57
CA ALA A 41 12.74 13.74 -1.84
C ALA A 41 12.05 12.82 -0.83
N ALA A 42 11.13 13.36 -0.03
CA ALA A 42 10.30 12.58 0.89
C ALA A 42 9.48 11.52 0.16
N ALA A 43 8.83 11.88 -0.96
CA ALA A 43 8.05 10.93 -1.76
C ALA A 43 8.89 9.78 -2.34
N ARG A 44 10.12 10.07 -2.80
CA ARG A 44 11.05 9.03 -3.29
C ARG A 44 11.46 8.07 -2.17
N GLN A 45 11.79 8.60 -1.00
CA GLN A 45 12.20 7.78 0.14
C GLN A 45 11.03 6.94 0.67
N PHE A 46 9.84 7.54 0.77
CA PHE A 46 8.62 6.80 1.09
C PHE A 46 8.37 5.68 0.07
N GLY A 47 8.53 5.96 -1.23
CA GLY A 47 8.38 4.95 -2.27
C GLY A 47 9.25 3.71 -2.04
N ARG A 48 10.53 3.90 -1.67
CA ARG A 48 11.44 2.78 -1.34
C ARG A 48 10.94 1.99 -0.14
N LEU A 49 10.66 2.67 0.97
CA LEU A 49 10.16 2.03 2.21
C LEU A 49 8.85 1.28 1.97
N SER A 50 7.92 1.93 1.26
CA SER A 50 6.59 1.43 0.94
C SER A 50 6.65 0.19 0.04
N TRP A 51 7.54 0.16 -0.96
CA TRP A 51 7.74 -1.03 -1.79
C TRP A 51 8.40 -2.19 -1.05
N THR A 52 9.38 -1.91 -0.19
CA THR A 52 9.98 -2.95 0.67
C THR A 52 8.91 -3.56 1.59
N ALA A 53 8.10 -2.71 2.24
CA ALA A 53 7.00 -3.16 3.08
C ALA A 53 5.95 -3.96 2.29
N MET A 54 5.56 -3.50 1.09
CA MET A 54 4.64 -4.23 0.22
C MET A 54 5.19 -5.61 -0.16
N GLY A 55 6.47 -5.70 -0.57
CA GLY A 55 7.10 -6.97 -0.89
C GLY A 55 7.08 -7.96 0.28
N LEU A 56 7.44 -7.48 1.48
CA LEU A 56 7.37 -8.28 2.70
C LEU A 56 5.94 -8.73 3.02
N ALA A 57 4.96 -7.83 2.93
CA ALA A 57 3.56 -8.13 3.20
C ALA A 57 3.00 -9.19 2.24
N VAL A 58 3.34 -9.13 0.95
CA VAL A 58 2.91 -10.13 -0.04
C VAL A 58 3.52 -11.50 0.28
N VAL A 59 4.84 -11.58 0.43
CA VAL A 59 5.54 -12.85 0.67
C VAL A 59 5.03 -13.51 1.95
N THR A 60 5.03 -12.76 3.06
CA THR A 60 4.57 -13.28 4.34
C THR A 60 3.07 -13.58 4.35
N GLY A 61 2.25 -12.81 3.64
CA GLY A 61 0.81 -13.03 3.56
C GLY A 61 0.46 -14.32 2.82
N LEU A 62 1.19 -14.65 1.75
CA LEU A 62 1.02 -15.91 1.03
C LEU A 62 1.49 -17.12 1.86
N MET A 63 2.59 -16.98 2.60
CA MET A 63 3.04 -18.00 3.55
C MET A 63 1.97 -18.27 4.62
N LEU A 64 1.41 -17.22 5.23
CA LEU A 64 0.36 -17.35 6.23
C LEU A 64 -0.93 -17.95 5.65
N ALA A 65 -1.29 -17.61 4.41
CA ALA A 65 -2.44 -18.22 3.74
C ALA A 65 -2.25 -19.74 3.57
N ASN A 66 -1.05 -20.18 3.22
CA ASN A 66 -0.69 -21.59 3.16
C ASN A 66 -0.71 -22.25 4.56
N ASP A 67 -0.04 -21.63 5.54
CA ASP A 67 0.07 -22.16 6.92
C ASP A 67 -1.29 -22.33 7.59
N PHE A 68 -2.24 -21.44 7.31
CA PHE A 68 -3.62 -21.51 7.82
C PHE A 68 -4.58 -22.28 6.90
N GLY A 69 -4.13 -22.81 5.77
CA GLY A 69 -4.95 -23.59 4.84
C GLY A 69 -6.04 -22.78 4.12
N TYR A 70 -5.85 -21.47 3.95
CA TYR A 70 -6.80 -20.62 3.24
C TYR A 70 -6.74 -20.83 1.72
N SER A 71 -7.88 -21.13 1.11
CA SER A 71 -8.00 -21.17 -0.35
C SER A 71 -7.75 -19.78 -0.95
N LEU A 72 -7.00 -19.71 -2.05
CA LEU A 72 -6.87 -18.48 -2.87
C LEU A 72 -7.95 -18.36 -3.95
N SER A 73 -8.75 -19.41 -4.15
CA SER A 73 -9.84 -19.44 -5.13
C SER A 73 -11.19 -19.42 -4.43
N GLY A 74 -12.11 -18.57 -4.90
CA GLY A 74 -13.49 -18.51 -4.40
C GLY A 74 -13.67 -18.05 -2.95
N SER A 75 -12.64 -17.49 -2.30
CA SER A 75 -12.68 -17.11 -0.87
C SER A 75 -12.46 -15.60 -0.66
N ALA A 76 -12.75 -15.13 0.56
CA ALA A 76 -12.43 -13.76 0.99
C ALA A 76 -10.92 -13.47 0.91
N ILE A 77 -10.07 -14.41 1.33
CA ILE A 77 -8.60 -14.32 1.18
C ILE A 77 -8.19 -14.22 -0.29
N GLY A 78 -8.76 -15.04 -1.17
CA GLY A 78 -8.49 -15.00 -2.60
C GLY A 78 -8.87 -13.66 -3.23
N THR A 79 -10.01 -13.09 -2.81
CA THR A 79 -10.42 -11.73 -3.19
C THR A 79 -9.45 -10.69 -2.65
N LYS A 80 -9.02 -10.79 -1.39
CA LYS A 80 -8.01 -9.90 -0.80
C LYS A 80 -6.70 -9.92 -1.60
N VAL A 81 -6.19 -11.11 -1.96
CA VAL A 81 -4.97 -11.25 -2.77
C VAL A 81 -5.12 -10.60 -4.14
N ARG A 82 -6.28 -10.76 -4.80
CA ARG A 82 -6.57 -10.08 -6.08
C ARG A 82 -6.60 -8.56 -5.94
N VAL A 83 -7.21 -8.04 -4.88
CA VAL A 83 -7.21 -6.61 -4.55
C VAL A 83 -5.78 -6.10 -4.33
N VAL A 84 -4.95 -6.84 -3.59
CA VAL A 84 -3.51 -6.51 -3.42
C VAL A 84 -2.78 -6.49 -4.75
N GLY A 85 -2.99 -7.49 -5.62
CA GLY A 85 -2.42 -7.51 -6.97
C GLY A 85 -2.81 -6.29 -7.81
N ALA A 86 -4.09 -5.90 -7.77
CA ALA A 86 -4.58 -4.70 -8.45
C ALA A 86 -3.93 -3.42 -7.90
N MET A 87 -3.77 -3.31 -6.58
CA MET A 87 -3.09 -2.17 -5.95
C MET A 87 -1.62 -2.09 -6.36
N ILE A 88 -0.90 -3.21 -6.42
CA ILE A 88 0.49 -3.27 -6.86
C ILE A 88 0.61 -2.81 -8.32
N ALA A 89 -0.26 -3.31 -9.20
CA ALA A 89 -0.28 -2.92 -10.61
C ALA A 89 -0.55 -1.41 -10.76
N LEU A 90 -1.56 -0.90 -10.05
CA LEU A 90 -1.93 0.52 -10.09
C LEU A 90 -0.82 1.43 -9.54
N ALA A 91 -0.25 1.09 -8.38
CA ALA A 91 0.83 1.84 -7.75
C ALA A 91 2.11 1.82 -8.60
N GLY A 92 2.44 0.66 -9.18
CA GLY A 92 3.56 0.51 -10.11
C GLY A 92 3.37 1.37 -11.35
N PHE A 93 2.25 1.20 -12.06
CA PHE A 93 1.92 1.99 -13.25
C PHE A 93 1.97 3.49 -13.00
N HIS A 94 1.41 3.93 -11.88
CA HIS A 94 1.46 5.32 -11.44
C HIS A 94 2.89 5.84 -11.26
N GLN A 95 3.78 5.06 -10.64
CA GLN A 95 5.17 5.48 -10.46
C GLN A 95 5.94 5.54 -11.78
N PHE A 96 5.74 4.58 -12.69
CA PHE A 96 6.35 4.61 -14.02
C PHE A 96 5.92 5.82 -14.84
N THR A 97 4.66 6.23 -14.72
CA THR A 97 4.09 7.36 -15.47
C THR A 97 4.20 8.70 -14.77
N ALA A 98 4.68 8.74 -13.51
CA ALA A 98 4.63 9.91 -12.63
C ALA A 98 5.23 11.20 -13.22
N LYS A 99 6.23 11.11 -14.10
CA LYS A 99 6.83 12.27 -14.79
C LYS A 99 5.89 12.94 -15.78
N LYS A 100 4.94 12.18 -16.35
CA LYS A 100 4.00 12.61 -17.39
C LYS A 100 2.59 12.85 -16.84
N THR A 101 2.35 12.56 -15.56
CA THR A 101 1.01 12.62 -14.95
C THR A 101 0.85 13.89 -14.09
N PRO A 102 -0.22 14.67 -14.28
CA PRO A 102 -0.53 15.83 -13.45
C PRO A 102 -0.64 15.50 -11.95
N PRO A 103 -0.26 16.42 -11.05
CA PRO A 103 -0.33 16.20 -9.60
C PRO A 103 -1.70 15.78 -9.06
N ALA A 104 -2.80 16.28 -9.65
CA ALA A 104 -4.16 15.94 -9.24
C ALA A 104 -4.49 14.47 -9.52
N ILE A 105 -4.20 14.00 -10.74
CA ILE A 105 -4.40 12.59 -11.13
C ILE A 105 -3.52 11.68 -10.26
N ARG A 106 -2.30 12.12 -9.97
CA ARG A 106 -1.39 11.42 -9.07
C ARG A 106 -2.00 11.24 -7.68
N GLY A 107 -2.59 12.29 -7.12
CA GLY A 107 -3.30 12.23 -5.84
C GLY A 107 -4.52 11.32 -5.88
N ALA A 108 -5.33 11.39 -6.95
CA ALA A 108 -6.51 10.54 -7.11
C ALA A 108 -6.15 9.05 -7.14
N ILE A 109 -5.10 8.66 -7.88
CA ILE A 109 -4.63 7.26 -7.90
C ILE A 109 -4.21 6.80 -6.50
N GLN A 110 -3.48 7.63 -5.74
CA GLN A 110 -3.10 7.28 -4.37
C GLN A 110 -4.32 7.18 -3.44
N GLY A 111 -5.35 8.01 -3.65
CA GLY A 111 -6.62 7.89 -2.94
C GLY A 111 -7.31 6.56 -3.20
N VAL A 112 -7.35 6.10 -4.47
CA VAL A 112 -7.87 4.77 -4.83
C VAL A 112 -7.06 3.66 -4.17
N VAL A 113 -5.72 3.73 -4.23
CA VAL A 113 -4.85 2.75 -3.57
C VAL A 113 -5.12 2.70 -2.06
N LEU A 114 -5.31 3.85 -1.40
CA LEU A 114 -5.64 3.91 0.02
C LEU A 114 -7.00 3.26 0.33
N VAL A 115 -8.03 3.54 -0.46
CA VAL A 115 -9.36 2.91 -0.27
C VAL A 115 -9.27 1.40 -0.43
N LEU A 116 -8.56 0.93 -1.46
CA LEU A 116 -8.33 -0.50 -1.66
C LEU A 116 -7.51 -1.10 -0.52
N ALA A 117 -6.53 -0.38 0.03
CA ALA A 117 -5.75 -0.83 1.17
C ALA A 117 -6.65 -1.04 2.39
N VAL A 118 -7.52 -0.08 2.72
CA VAL A 118 -8.49 -0.21 3.80
C VAL A 118 -9.46 -1.38 3.55
N LEU A 119 -9.93 -1.57 2.32
CA LEU A 119 -10.77 -2.71 1.95
C LEU A 119 -10.10 -4.05 2.26
N THR A 120 -8.78 -4.18 2.13
CA THR A 120 -8.08 -5.43 2.48
C THR A 120 -8.11 -5.76 3.97
N PHE A 121 -8.25 -4.77 4.86
CA PHE A 121 -8.46 -5.00 6.29
C PHE A 121 -9.89 -5.46 6.57
N TRP A 122 -10.87 -4.84 5.91
CA TRP A 122 -12.26 -5.28 6.03
C TRP A 122 -12.44 -6.72 5.55
N LEU A 123 -11.90 -7.06 4.37
CA LEU A 123 -11.89 -8.44 3.85
C LEU A 123 -11.16 -9.43 4.78
N ALA A 124 -10.23 -8.94 5.61
CA ALA A 124 -9.54 -9.77 6.58
C ALA A 124 -10.40 -10.05 7.84
N ALA A 125 -11.31 -9.15 8.17
CA ALA A 125 -12.22 -9.29 9.31
C ALA A 125 -13.43 -10.19 9.01
N THR A 126 -13.63 -10.58 7.75
CA THR A 126 -14.73 -11.45 7.30
C THR A 126 -14.32 -12.92 7.12
N ILE A 127 -13.13 -13.30 7.57
CA ILE A 127 -12.55 -14.64 7.41
C ILE A 127 -12.62 -15.41 8.72
#